data_AF-A0AAJ4VGT1-F1
#
_entry.id   AF-A0AAJ4VGT1-F1
#
_cell.length_a   1.000
_cell.length_b   1.000
_cell.length_c   1.000
_cell.angle_alpha   90.00
_cell.angle_beta   90.00
_cell.angle_gamma   90.00
#
_symmetry.space_group_name_H-M   'P 1'
#
loop_
_entity.id
_entity.type
_entity.pdbx_description
1 polymer ?
#
loop_
_entity_poly.entity_id
_entity_poly.type
_entity_poly.pdbx_seq_one_letter_code
_entity_poly.pdbx_strand_id
1 'polypeptide(L)' 'MNQTWQEISQYLMHQPHIDVIKGIIAFSSNLKNDSELDELYSIYMNDDTITSIVHPEILECIEVIHNE' A
#
# COMPACT_ATOMS: atom_id res chain seq x y z
N MET A 1 2.23 -14.06 -16.57
CA MET A 1 1.75 -12.86 -15.84
C MET A 1 0.23 -12.91 -15.79
N ASN A 2 -0.36 -13.13 -14.61
CA ASN A 2 -1.81 -13.12 -14.46
C ASN A 2 -2.30 -11.69 -14.71
N GLN A 3 -3.06 -11.49 -15.79
CA GLN A 3 -3.51 -10.18 -16.31
C GLN A 3 -4.07 -9.27 -15.21
N THR A 4 -4.69 -9.88 -14.20
CA THR A 4 -5.24 -9.25 -12.99
C THR A 4 -4.23 -8.45 -12.15
N TRP A 5 -3.01 -8.95 -11.93
CA TRP A 5 -2.03 -8.22 -11.10
C TRP A 5 -1.47 -7.00 -11.80
N GLN A 6 -1.37 -7.06 -13.13
CA GLN A 6 -0.95 -5.93 -13.95
C GLN A 6 -2.00 -4.82 -13.93
N GLU A 7 -3.28 -5.20 -13.99
CA GLU A 7 -4.41 -4.28 -13.85
C GLU A 7 -4.49 -3.65 -12.45
N ILE A 8 -4.29 -4.45 -11.39
CA ILE A 8 -4.24 -3.95 -10.01
C ILE A 8 -3.10 -2.95 -9.83
N SER A 9 -1.90 -3.27 -10.32
CA SER A 9 -0.74 -2.37 -10.25
C SER A 9 -1.00 -1.06 -10.98
N GLN A 10 -1.52 -1.12 -12.21
CA GLN A 10 -1.89 0.08 -12.95
C GLN A 10 -2.97 0.89 -12.24
N TYR A 11 -3.98 0.25 -11.67
CA TYR A 11 -5.02 0.94 -10.92
C TYR A 11 -4.45 1.70 -9.70
N LEU A 12 -3.61 1.03 -8.90
CA LEU A 12 -2.98 1.60 -7.71
C LEU A 12 -2.05 2.77 -8.05
N MET A 13 -1.33 2.71 -9.18
CA MET A 13 -0.47 3.80 -9.66
C MET A 13 -1.24 5.09 -9.99
N HIS A 14 -2.55 5.01 -10.25
CA HIS A 14 -3.39 6.18 -10.54
C HIS A 14 -4.17 6.67 -9.31
N GLN A 15 -4.03 6.02 -8.15
CA GLN A 15 -4.69 6.44 -6.93
C GLN A 15 -3.83 7.45 -6.16
N PRO A 16 -4.44 8.40 -5.42
CA PRO A 16 -3.73 9.19 -4.43
C PRO A 16 -3.03 8.30 -3.40
N HIS A 17 -1.80 8.66 -3.03
CA HIS A 17 -1.02 7.92 -2.04
C HIS A 17 -1.79 7.69 -0.72
N ILE A 18 -2.51 8.71 -0.24
CA ILE A 18 -3.36 8.63 0.95
C ILE A 18 -4.42 7.52 0.83
N ASP A 19 -5.08 7.39 -0.30
CA ASP A 19 -6.15 6.41 -0.50
C ASP A 19 -5.59 4.99 -0.54
N VAL A 20 -4.40 4.81 -1.13
CA VAL A 20 -3.69 3.53 -1.15
C VAL A 20 -3.32 3.10 0.27
N ILE A 21 -2.67 3.98 1.04
CA ILE A 21 -2.24 3.66 2.41
C ILE A 21 -3.43 3.43 3.33
N LYS A 22 -4.45 4.31 3.29
CA LYS A 22 -5.69 4.12 4.05
C LYS A 22 -6.37 2.79 3.71
N GLY A 23 -6.42 2.42 2.43
CA GLY A 23 -6.98 1.14 1.98
C GLY A 23 -6.23 -0.07 2.55
N ILE A 24 -4.89 -0.03 2.57
CA ILE A 24 -4.04 -1.08 3.15
C ILE A 24 -4.26 -1.20 4.67
N ILE A 25 -4.30 -0.07 5.39
CA ILE A 25 -4.55 -0.04 6.84
C ILE A 25 -5.95 -0.57 7.16
N ALA A 26 -6.97 -0.11 6.43
CA ALA A 26 -8.35 -0.55 6.59
C ALA A 26 -8.49 -2.06 6.41
N PHE A 27 -7.86 -2.62 5.37
CA PHE A 27 -7.88 -4.05 5.09
C PHE A 27 -7.14 -4.86 6.17
N SER A 28 -5.91 -4.47 6.52
CA SER A 28 -5.07 -5.19 7.47
C SER A 28 -5.58 -5.15 8.91
N SER A 29 -6.17 -4.03 9.32
CA SER A 29 -6.63 -3.79 10.70
C SER A 29 -8.14 -4.00 10.87
N ASN A 30 -8.86 -4.34 9.78
CA ASN A 30 -10.32 -4.38 9.72
C ASN A 30 -10.98 -3.07 10.23
N LEU A 31 -10.28 -1.94 9.99
CA LEU A 31 -10.67 -0.62 10.44
C LEU A 31 -11.47 0.09 9.35
N LYS A 32 -12.61 0.68 9.70
CA LYS A 32 -13.50 1.37 8.75
C LYS A 32 -13.79 2.82 9.12
N ASN A 33 -13.28 3.28 10.25
CA ASN A 33 -13.46 4.66 10.68
C ASN A 33 -12.47 5.56 9.93
N ASP A 34 -12.98 6.42 9.06
CA ASP A 34 -12.17 7.29 8.21
C ASP A 34 -11.33 8.28 9.01
N SER A 35 -11.84 8.78 10.14
CA SER A 35 -11.09 9.69 11.01
C SER A 35 -9.91 8.99 11.69
N GLU A 36 -10.07 7.71 12.07
CA GLU A 36 -8.96 6.92 12.63
C GLU A 36 -7.94 6.58 11.53
N LEU A 37 -8.40 6.35 10.29
CA LEU A 37 -7.54 6.15 9.13
C LEU A 37 -6.74 7.42 8.77
N ASP A 38 -7.33 8.61 8.90
CA ASP A 38 -6.63 9.89 8.73
C ASP A 38 -5.53 10.10 9.78
N GLU A 39 -5.80 9.72 11.04
CA GLU A 39 -4.81 9.82 12.12
C GLU A 39 -3.65 8.86 11.87
N LEU A 40 -3.94 7.61 11.52
CA LEU A 40 -2.91 6.62 11.18
C LEU A 40 -2.10 7.01 9.95
N TYR A 41 -2.74 7.57 8.93
CA TYR A 41 -2.03 8.13 7.77
C TYR A 41 -1.12 9.29 8.16
N SER A 42 -1.57 10.17 9.06
CA SER A 42 -0.75 11.27 9.56
C SER A 42 0.44 10.77 10.37
N ILE A 43 0.29 9.72 11.16
CA ILE A 43 1.40 9.07 11.88
C ILE A 43 2.39 8.49 10.87
N TYR A 44 1.91 7.76 9.86
CA TYR A 44 2.72 7.20 8.78
C TYR A 44 3.53 8.27 8.04
N MET A 45 2.93 9.41 7.69
CA MET A 45 3.63 10.49 6.97
C MET A 45 4.68 11.24 7.79
N ASN A 46 4.59 11.17 9.13
CA ASN A 46 5.53 11.82 10.05
C ASN A 46 6.61 10.85 10.57
N ASP A 47 6.61 9.60 10.11
CA ASP A 47 7.62 8.62 10.50
C ASP A 47 8.82 8.69 9.54
N ASP A 48 9.86 9.39 10.00
CA ASP A 48 11.12 9.57 9.26
C ASP A 48 11.87 8.24 9.00
N THR A 49 11.46 7.13 9.62
CA THR A 49 12.01 5.79 9.36
C THR A 49 11.40 5.13 8.13
N ILE A 50 10.24 5.62 7.66
CA ILE A 50 9.57 5.14 6.45
C ILE A 50 10.24 5.80 5.23
N THR A 51 11.20 5.09 4.65
CA THR A 51 12.04 5.61 3.54
C THR A 51 11.41 5.45 2.15
N SER A 52 10.32 4.69 2.02
CA SER A 52 9.58 4.48 0.76
C SER A 52 8.18 3.90 1.01
N ILE A 53 7.23 4.28 0.15
CA ILE A 53 5.83 3.78 0.10
C ILE A 53 5.78 2.25 -0.06
N VAL A 54 6.79 1.69 -0.71
CA VAL A 54 6.96 0.25 -0.90
C VAL A 54 8.37 -0.10 -0.44
N HIS A 55 8.46 -0.90 0.62
CA HIS A 55 9.74 -1.41 1.11
C HIS A 55 10.40 -2.25 -0.01
N PRO A 56 11.72 -2.13 -0.24
CA PRO A 56 12.40 -2.94 -1.26
C PRO A 56 12.15 -4.44 -1.11
N GLU A 57 11.98 -4.90 0.12
CA GLU A 57 11.63 -6.30 0.46
C GLU A 57 10.23 -6.71 -0.04
N ILE A 58 9.29 -5.77 -0.10
CA ILE A 58 7.94 -6.00 -0.68
C ILE A 58 8.05 -6.11 -2.21
N LEU A 59 8.89 -5.27 -2.85
CA LEU A 59 9.17 -5.37 -4.28
C LEU A 59 9.85 -6.71 -4.62
N GLU A 60 10.82 -7.15 -3.82
CA GLU A 60 11.47 -8.46 -3.96
C GLU A 60 10.46 -9.61 -3.82
N CYS A 61 9.55 -9.55 -2.84
CA CYS A 61 8.51 -10.57 -2.69
C CYS A 61 7.57 -10.64 -3.92
N ILE A 62 7.22 -9.50 -4.52
CA ILE A 62 6.40 -9.44 -5.74
C ILE A 62 7.17 -10.02 -6.94
N GLU A 63 8.47 -9.73 -7.06
CA GLU A 63 9.32 -10.29 -8.12
C GLU A 63 9.57 -11.79 -7.96
N VAL A 64 9.70 -12.29 -6.73
CA VAL A 64 9.84 -13.73 -6.45
C VAL A 64 8.56 -14.48 -6.83
N ILE A 65 7.38 -13.96 -6.43
CA ILE A 65 6.07 -14.54 -6.84
C ILE A 65 5.86 -14.48 -8.36
N HIS A 66 6.51 -13.54 -9.06
CA HIS A 66 6.41 -13.41 -10.53
C HIS A 66 7.27 -14.42 -11.30
N ASN A 67 8.33 -14.96 -10.67
CA ASN A 67 9.33 -15.83 -11.30
C ASN A 67 9.13 -17.33 -10.99
N GLU A 68 8.10 -17.70 -10.24
CA GLU A 68 7.59 -19.08 -10.07
C GLU A 68 6.36 -19.35 -10.97
#